data_AF-A0A1E7GIZ8-F1
#
_entry.id   AF-A0A1E7GIZ8-F1
#
_cell.length_a   1.000
_cell.length_b   1.000
_cell.length_c   1.000
_cell.angle_alpha   90.00
_cell.angle_beta   90.00
_cell.angle_gamma   90.00
#
_symmetry.space_group_name_H-M   'P 1'
#
loop_
_entity.id
_entity.type
_entity.pdbx_description
1 polymer ?
#
loop_
_entity_poly.entity_id
_entity_poly.type
_entity_poly.pdbx_seq_one_letter_code
_entity_poly.pdbx_strand_id
1 'polypeptide(L)'
;MAVTKEDVIEFISNMTVLELSELIKEFEDKFGVSAAAPVAVAAAGGGGDAAPTEEQTEFDVILSGFGDQKIKVIKEVRALTGLGLKEAKVLVESAPAPLKEAITKEEAEEIKTKIEAVGATVEIK
;
A
#
# COMPACT_ATOMS: atom_id res chain seq x y z
N MET A 1 -4.11 29.11 3.84
CA MET A 1 -5.20 28.50 3.02
C MET A 1 -4.81 27.06 2.82
N ALA A 2 -5.68 26.12 3.19
CA ALA A 2 -5.39 24.70 2.98
C ALA A 2 -5.50 24.42 1.49
N VAL A 3 -4.43 23.91 0.88
CA VAL A 3 -4.48 23.39 -0.48
C VAL A 3 -5.41 22.18 -0.45
N THR A 4 -6.50 22.23 -1.21
CA THR A 4 -7.48 21.14 -1.29
C THR A 4 -7.05 20.12 -2.34
N LYS A 5 -7.63 18.91 -2.29
CA LYS A 5 -7.32 17.88 -3.29
C LYS A 5 -7.70 18.33 -4.69
N GLU A 6 -8.79 19.09 -4.81
CA GLU A 6 -9.22 19.70 -6.07
C GLU A 6 -8.15 20.67 -6.63
N ASP A 7 -7.54 21.50 -5.80
CA ASP A 7 -6.49 22.44 -6.22
C ASP A 7 -5.24 21.72 -6.77
N VAL A 8 -4.88 20.57 -6.17
CA VAL A 8 -3.76 19.73 -6.64
C VAL A 8 -4.08 19.07 -7.97
N ILE A 9 -5.31 18.56 -8.14
CA ILE A 9 -5.75 17.94 -9.39
C ILE A 9 -5.79 18.96 -10.53
N GLU A 10 -6.27 20.18 -10.25
CA GLU A 10 -6.32 21.25 -11.25
C GLU A 10 -4.91 21.73 -11.63
N PHE A 11 -3.99 21.80 -10.68
CA PHE A 11 -2.58 22.09 -10.94
C PHE A 11 -1.95 21.03 -11.86
N ILE A 12 -2.14 19.74 -11.54
CA ILE A 12 -1.60 18.62 -12.33
C ILE A 12 -2.24 18.58 -13.73
N SER A 13 -3.53 18.88 -13.85
CA SER A 13 -4.26 18.85 -15.13
C SER A 13 -3.83 19.95 -16.10
N ASN A 14 -3.27 21.04 -15.59
CA ASN A 14 -2.75 22.14 -16.39
C ASN A 14 -1.27 21.95 -16.79
N MET A 15 -0.59 20.93 -16.28
CA MET A 15 0.79 20.61 -16.65
C MET A 15 0.86 19.84 -17.96
N THR A 16 1.93 20.05 -18.72
CA THR A 16 2.21 19.22 -19.90
C THR A 16 2.66 17.82 -19.47
N VAL A 17 2.49 16.84 -20.35
CA VAL A 17 2.90 15.44 -20.11
C VAL A 17 4.38 15.32 -19.69
N LEU A 18 5.23 16.23 -20.17
CA LEU A 18 6.66 16.25 -19.87
C LEU A 18 6.92 16.76 -18.43
N GLU A 19 6.27 17.85 -18.04
CA GLU A 19 6.35 18.41 -16.67
C GLU A 19 5.74 17.46 -15.65
N LEU A 20 4.67 16.74 -16.02
CA LEU A 20 4.09 15.66 -15.23
C LEU A 20 5.10 14.52 -14.99
N SER A 21 5.86 14.13 -16.02
CA SER A 21 6.91 13.11 -15.89
C SER A 21 8.08 13.58 -15.03
N GLU A 22 8.43 14.87 -15.06
CA GLU A 22 9.45 15.45 -14.19
C GLU A 22 8.96 15.55 -12.75
N LEU A 23 7.70 15.94 -12.54
CA LEU A 23 7.06 15.94 -11.23
C LEU A 23 7.00 14.54 -10.65
N ILE A 24 6.66 13.52 -11.45
CA ILE A 24 6.71 12.11 -11.03
C ILE A 24 8.12 11.73 -10.58
N LYS A 25 9.17 12.09 -11.34
CA LYS A 25 10.57 11.83 -10.94
C LYS A 25 10.97 12.56 -9.67
N GLU A 26 10.56 13.82 -9.50
CA GLU A 26 10.80 14.54 -8.26
C GLU A 26 10.05 13.92 -7.08
N PHE A 27 8.87 13.36 -7.30
CA PHE A 27 8.14 12.61 -6.29
C PHE A 27 8.79 11.24 -6.01
N GLU A 28 9.31 10.56 -7.03
CA GLU A 28 10.12 9.34 -6.90
C GLU A 28 11.37 9.61 -6.05
N ASP A 29 12.07 10.72 -6.30
CA ASP A 29 13.30 11.10 -5.59
C ASP A 29 13.04 11.64 -4.18
N LYS A 30 11.95 12.40 -3.96
CA LYS A 30 11.63 13.01 -2.65
C LYS A 30 10.85 12.09 -1.72
N PHE A 31 10.03 11.19 -2.27
CA PHE A 31 9.12 10.33 -1.51
C PHE A 31 9.37 8.83 -1.75
N GLY A 32 10.36 8.44 -2.57
CA GLY A 32 10.76 7.04 -2.75
C GLY A 32 9.76 6.19 -3.55
N VAL A 33 8.77 6.79 -4.22
CA VAL A 33 7.67 6.07 -4.89
C VAL A 33 8.09 5.60 -6.29
N SER A 34 8.99 4.63 -6.40
CA SER A 34 9.36 4.08 -7.70
C SER A 34 8.32 3.07 -8.20
N ALA A 35 7.83 3.26 -9.44
CA ALA A 35 7.02 2.28 -10.16
C ALA A 35 7.81 1.00 -10.57
N ALA A 36 9.09 0.91 -10.21
CA ALA A 36 9.89 -0.28 -10.42
C ALA A 36 9.56 -1.34 -9.35
N ALA A 37 8.73 -2.30 -9.72
CA ALA A 37 8.64 -3.57 -9.02
C ALA A 37 10.05 -4.07 -8.65
N PRO A 38 10.28 -4.56 -7.42
CA PRO A 38 11.61 -4.98 -6.99
C PRO A 38 12.04 -6.20 -7.81
N VAL A 39 12.82 -5.93 -8.86
CA VAL A 39 13.67 -6.94 -9.49
C VAL A 39 14.67 -7.34 -8.42
N ALA A 40 14.46 -8.53 -7.89
CA ALA A 40 15.35 -9.18 -6.94
C ALA A 40 16.79 -9.07 -7.46
N VAL A 41 17.54 -8.13 -6.89
CA VAL A 41 18.99 -8.12 -7.01
C VAL A 41 19.46 -9.31 -6.20
N ALA A 42 19.69 -10.41 -6.91
CA ALA A 42 20.40 -11.56 -6.42
C ALA A 42 21.71 -11.05 -5.79
N ALA A 43 21.81 -11.21 -4.48
CA ALA A 43 23.00 -10.92 -3.72
C ALA A 43 24.19 -11.69 -4.31
N ALA A 44 25.14 -10.95 -4.87
CA ALA A 44 26.48 -11.44 -5.15
C ALA A 44 27.49 -10.36 -4.73
N GLY A 45 27.89 -10.45 -3.46
CA GLY A 45 29.26 -10.16 -3.03
C GLY A 45 29.69 -8.69 -2.87
N GLY A 46 30.15 -8.38 -1.65
CA GLY A 46 31.39 -7.62 -1.47
C GLY A 46 31.23 -6.14 -1.13
N GLY A 47 31.35 -5.87 0.18
CA GLY A 47 31.92 -4.68 0.83
C GLY A 47 32.00 -3.35 0.07
N GLY A 48 31.33 -2.35 0.62
CA GLY A 48 31.59 -0.95 0.31
C GLY A 48 30.37 -0.08 0.53
N ASP A 49 30.47 0.77 1.56
CA ASP A 49 29.57 1.87 1.90
C ASP A 49 28.16 1.50 2.36
N ALA A 50 27.88 1.84 3.61
CA ALA A 50 26.55 1.79 4.20
C ALA A 50 25.69 2.87 3.53
N ALA A 51 25.06 2.51 2.40
CA ALA A 51 23.91 3.23 1.91
C ALA A 51 22.88 3.27 3.05
N PRO A 52 22.37 4.46 3.42
CA PRO A 52 21.44 4.59 4.52
C PRO A 52 20.26 3.68 4.22
N THR A 53 19.95 2.80 5.18
CA THR A 53 18.65 2.15 5.26
C THR A 53 17.60 3.23 5.07
N GLU A 54 17.04 3.34 3.87
CA GLU A 54 15.78 4.04 3.65
C GLU A 54 14.79 3.34 4.58
N GLU A 55 14.48 4.02 5.69
CA GLU A 55 13.51 3.54 6.65
C GLU A 55 12.21 3.36 5.86
N GLN A 56 11.80 2.12 5.65
CA GLN A 56 10.50 1.77 5.08
C GLN A 56 9.43 2.44 5.96
N THR A 57 8.96 3.63 5.55
CA THR A 57 7.92 4.38 6.27
C THR A 57 6.52 3.97 5.85
N GLU A 58 6.43 3.23 4.75
CA GLU A 58 5.19 2.79 4.12
C GLU A 58 5.14 1.27 4.09
N PHE A 59 4.03 0.74 4.58
CA PHE A 59 3.78 -0.67 4.72
C PHE A 59 2.46 -1.03 4.02
N ASP A 60 2.48 -2.14 3.29
CA ASP A 60 1.32 -2.66 2.60
C ASP A 60 0.73 -3.83 3.37
N VAL A 61 -0.58 -3.77 3.61
CA VAL A 61 -1.33 -4.81 4.29
C VAL A 61 -2.02 -5.68 3.26
N ILE A 62 -1.51 -6.90 3.08
CA ILE A 62 -2.04 -7.86 2.13
C ILE A 62 -2.80 -8.95 2.88
N LEU A 63 -4.06 -9.17 2.51
CA LEU A 63 -4.83 -10.33 2.97
C LEU A 63 -4.33 -11.58 2.26
N SER A 64 -3.57 -12.42 2.96
CA SER A 64 -3.08 -13.70 2.43
C SER A 64 -4.16 -14.78 2.43
N GLY A 65 -5.17 -14.68 3.31
CA GLY A 65 -6.23 -15.67 3.42
C GLY A 65 -7.29 -15.31 4.46
N PHE A 66 -8.49 -15.88 4.32
CA PHE A 66 -9.65 -15.57 5.17
C PHE A 66 -10.06 -16.69 6.15
N GLY A 67 -9.32 -17.79 6.16
CA GLY A 67 -9.57 -18.95 7.02
C GLY A 67 -11.01 -19.45 6.96
N ASP A 68 -11.52 -19.92 8.10
CA ASP A 68 -12.87 -20.50 8.20
C ASP A 68 -13.96 -19.45 8.47
N GLN A 69 -13.58 -18.22 8.82
CA GLN A 69 -14.48 -17.18 9.32
C GLN A 69 -14.81 -16.12 8.24
N LYS A 70 -15.02 -16.57 7.00
CA LYS A 70 -15.24 -15.75 5.80
C LYS A 70 -16.19 -14.56 5.98
N ILE A 71 -17.34 -14.75 6.65
CA ILE A 71 -18.32 -13.67 6.87
C ILE A 71 -17.77 -12.58 7.80
N LYS A 72 -17.01 -12.95 8.83
CA LYS A 72 -16.41 -11.99 9.77
C LYS A 72 -15.29 -11.20 9.09
N VAL A 73 -14.46 -11.88 8.30
CA VAL A 73 -13.40 -11.24 7.49
C VAL A 73 -13.99 -10.25 6.50
N ILE A 74 -15.05 -10.62 5.76
CA ILE A 74 -15.72 -9.70 4.83
C ILE A 74 -16.28 -8.47 5.55
N LYS A 75 -16.83 -8.62 6.76
CA LYS A 75 -17.33 -7.47 7.55
C LYS A 75 -16.21 -6.52 7.94
N GLU A 76 -15.06 -7.06 8.36
CA GLU A 76 -13.91 -6.27 8.79
C GLU A 76 -13.24 -5.57 7.60
N VAL A 77 -13.02 -6.29 6.49
CA VAL A 77 -12.52 -5.71 5.23
C VAL A 77 -13.44 -4.60 4.74
N ARG A 78 -14.76 -4.78 4.86
CA ARG A 78 -15.74 -3.75 4.51
C ARG A 78 -15.65 -2.51 5.41
N ALA A 79 -15.42 -2.71 6.71
CA ALA A 79 -15.24 -1.62 7.66
C ALA A 79 -13.92 -0.85 7.40
N LEU A 80 -12.87 -1.55 6.97
CA LEU A 80 -11.55 -0.98 6.69
C LEU A 80 -11.48 -0.24 5.36
N THR A 81 -12.11 -0.78 4.31
CA THR A 81 -12.01 -0.28 2.93
C THR A 81 -13.23 0.53 2.47
N GLY A 82 -14.35 0.43 3.18
CA GLY A 82 -15.61 1.10 2.79
C GLY A 82 -16.29 0.51 1.56
N LEU A 83 -15.79 -0.61 1.01
CA LEU A 83 -16.32 -1.26 -0.18
C LEU A 83 -17.75 -1.79 0.00
N GLY A 84 -18.48 -2.03 -1.09
CA GLY A 84 -19.77 -2.71 -1.07
C GLY A 84 -19.66 -4.20 -0.69
N LEU A 85 -20.77 -4.84 -0.28
CA LEU A 85 -20.76 -6.27 0.10
C LEU A 85 -20.23 -7.19 -1.01
N LYS A 86 -20.51 -6.85 -2.27
CA LYS A 86 -20.04 -7.61 -3.43
C LYS A 86 -18.53 -7.45 -3.65
N GLU A 87 -18.04 -6.22 -3.56
CA GLU A 87 -16.62 -5.88 -3.74
C GLU A 87 -15.76 -6.46 -2.62
N ALA A 88 -16.19 -6.30 -1.36
CA ALA A 88 -15.49 -6.88 -0.21
C ALA A 88 -15.45 -8.42 -0.28
N LYS A 89 -16.51 -9.06 -0.78
CA LYS A 89 -16.54 -10.51 -1.00
C LYS A 89 -15.53 -10.93 -2.07
N VAL A 90 -15.48 -10.21 -3.20
CA VAL A 90 -14.53 -10.50 -4.29
C VAL A 90 -13.10 -10.31 -3.79
N LEU A 91 -12.82 -9.22 -3.07
CA LEU A 91 -11.48 -8.93 -2.54
C LEU A 91 -11.00 -10.04 -1.59
N VAL A 92 -11.86 -10.45 -0.65
CA VAL A 92 -11.55 -11.54 0.29
C VAL A 92 -11.36 -12.88 -0.42
N GLU A 93 -12.19 -13.20 -1.41
CA GLU A 93 -12.08 -14.44 -2.21
C GLU A 93 -10.89 -14.43 -3.18
N SER A 94 -10.32 -13.26 -3.48
CA SER A 94 -9.17 -13.10 -4.38
C SER A 94 -7.83 -13.10 -3.66
N ALA A 95 -7.79 -13.52 -2.39
CA ALA A 95 -6.55 -13.61 -1.62
C ALA A 95 -5.49 -14.46 -2.38
N PRO A 96 -4.24 -13.99 -2.49
CA PRO A 96 -3.68 -12.80 -1.85
C PRO A 96 -4.12 -11.47 -2.50
N ALA A 97 -4.66 -10.55 -1.69
CA ALA A 97 -5.19 -9.26 -2.15
C ALA A 97 -4.85 -8.10 -1.20
N PRO A 98 -4.50 -6.90 -1.70
CA PRO A 98 -4.18 -5.75 -0.85
C PRO A 98 -5.43 -5.21 -0.14
N LEU A 99 -5.31 -4.93 1.16
CA LEU A 99 -6.35 -4.31 1.99
C LEU A 99 -6.15 -2.80 2.11
N LYS A 100 -4.91 -2.39 2.36
CA LYS A 100 -4.45 -1.00 2.36
C LYS A 100 -2.97 -0.98 1.98
N GLU A 101 -2.59 0.02 1.22
CA GLU A 101 -1.22 0.21 0.73
C GLU A 101 -0.74 1.58 1.21
N ALA A 102 0.59 1.73 1.34
CA ALA A 102 1.24 2.98 1.74
C ALA A 102 0.74 3.55 3.09
N ILE A 103 0.65 2.71 4.13
CA ILE A 103 0.27 3.13 5.48
C ILE A 103 1.43 3.04 6.47
N THR A 104 1.32 3.73 7.60
CA THR A 104 2.36 3.67 8.63
C THR A 104 2.42 2.28 9.27
N LYS A 105 3.56 1.94 9.85
CA LYS A 105 3.76 0.66 10.56
C LYS A 105 2.69 0.41 11.63
N GLU A 106 2.33 1.47 12.35
CA GLU A 106 1.33 1.43 13.42
C GLU A 106 -0.06 1.08 12.88
N GLU A 107 -0.45 1.70 11.77
CA GLU A 107 -1.71 1.38 11.11
C GLU A 107 -1.69 -0.03 10.50
N ALA A 108 -0.57 -0.46 9.92
CA ALA A 108 -0.42 -1.81 9.36
C ALA A 108 -0.55 -2.90 10.43
N GLU A 109 0.10 -2.72 11.59
CA GLU A 109 -0.01 -3.62 12.73
C GLU A 109 -1.42 -3.62 13.34
N GLU A 110 -2.10 -2.46 13.40
CA GLU A 110 -3.48 -2.36 13.87
C GLU A 110 -4.45 -3.13 12.96
N ILE A 111 -4.31 -2.96 11.64
CA ILE A 111 -5.15 -3.66 10.66
C ILE A 111 -4.88 -5.16 10.68
N LYS A 112 -3.61 -5.56 10.72
CA LYS A 112 -3.22 -6.97 10.87
C LYS A 112 -3.88 -7.58 12.10
N THR A 113 -3.79 -6.91 13.26
CA THR A 113 -4.37 -7.39 14.51
C THR A 113 -5.90 -7.55 14.41
N LYS A 114 -6.60 -6.59 13.82
CA LYS A 114 -8.05 -6.63 13.62
C LYS A 114 -8.49 -7.78 12.71
N ILE A 115 -7.78 -7.98 11.61
CA ILE A 115 -8.08 -9.02 10.63
C ILE A 115 -7.70 -10.41 11.15
N GLU A 116 -6.57 -10.56 11.85
CA GLU A 116 -6.17 -11.82 12.47
C GLU A 116 -7.09 -12.23 13.62
N ALA A 117 -7.61 -11.28 14.39
CA ALA A 117 -8.60 -11.54 15.44
C ALA A 117 -9.90 -12.16 14.92
N VAL A 118 -10.26 -11.89 13.65
CA VAL A 118 -11.42 -12.50 13.00
C VAL A 118 -11.09 -13.79 12.23
N GLY A 119 -9.84 -14.28 12.29
CA GLY A 119 -9.42 -15.57 11.76
C GLY A 119 -8.88 -15.54 10.32
N ALA A 120 -8.52 -14.36 9.81
CA ALA A 120 -7.80 -14.20 8.56
C ALA A 120 -6.28 -14.10 8.79
N THR A 121 -5.50 -14.23 7.72
CA THR A 121 -4.04 -14.08 7.75
C THR A 121 -3.64 -12.89 6.91
N VAL A 122 -2.79 -12.03 7.47
CA VAL A 122 -2.33 -10.79 6.83
C VAL A 122 -0.82 -10.72 6.83
N GLU A 123 -0.28 -10.34 5.68
CA GLU A 123 1.14 -10.08 5.48
C GLU A 123 1.36 -8.58 5.35
N ILE A 124 2.31 -8.05 6.12
CA ILE A 124 2.75 -6.66 6.03
C ILE A 124 4.01 -6.66 5.17
N LYS A 125 4.01 -5.90 4.07
CA LYS A 125 5.16 -5.74 3.17
C LYS A 125 5.71 -4.34 3.22
#